data_AF-A0A8B5WQS4-F1
#
_entry.id   AF-A0A8B5WQS4-F1
#
_cell.length_a   1.000
_cell.length_b   1.000
_cell.length_c   1.000
_cell.angle_alpha   90.00
_cell.angle_beta   90.00
_cell.angle_gamma   90.00
#
_symmetry.space_group_name_H-M   'P 1'
#
loop_
_entity.id
_entity.type
_entity.pdbx_description
1 polymer ?
#
loop_
_entity_poly.entity_id
_entity_poly.type
_entity_poly.pdbx_seq_one_letter_code
_entity_poly.pdbx_strand_id
1 'polypeptide(L)'
;MKIYLKLRITIVGLVAVAVIGLAGCEDIFRTNMFQQFVPDAAIDAMLKSDTAIEEIADAIESPRFIQGLIDDPEEKEKVVAKLKETYNDPGATDDDKKLASLTHATIELETTLAGDVVDNFITAMMDAEESDDDADPLQEVLKIFPDSAIADLETFTETINALKAASGAYTVYGSTIEDGETVDGGHAQSALVAYIADSVFKDDADIAAFYTYYIAKEDGAQPPELSTDFYDNLEDENTEDPAAQSLRKMLEGSGLGFLLDSADGEA
;
A
#
# COMPACT_ATOMS: atom_id res chain seq x y z
N MET A 1 17.73 29.69 10.52
CA MET A 1 16.48 29.53 9.76
C MET A 1 16.21 28.06 9.38
N LYS A 2 16.65 27.06 10.18
CA LYS A 2 16.30 25.63 10.05
C LYS A 2 15.40 25.12 11.20
N ILE A 3 15.27 25.92 12.26
CA ILE A 3 14.50 25.59 13.48
C ILE A 3 12.99 25.86 13.28
N TYR A 4 12.62 26.72 12.33
CA TYR A 4 11.21 27.05 12.06
C TYR A 4 10.49 26.04 11.16
N LEU A 5 11.23 25.16 10.47
CA LEU A 5 10.66 24.05 9.69
C LEU A 5 10.26 22.88 10.62
N LYS A 6 11.12 22.57 11.61
CA LYS A 6 10.90 21.50 12.60
C LYS A 6 9.70 21.72 13.52
N LEU A 7 9.31 22.96 13.83
CA LEU A 7 8.18 23.26 14.74
C LEU A 7 6.81 23.20 14.03
N ARG A 8 6.77 23.21 12.69
CA ARG A 8 5.52 23.25 11.90
C ARG A 8 5.01 21.86 11.54
N ILE A 9 5.92 20.91 11.29
CA ILE A 9 5.61 19.49 11.10
C ILE A 9 4.91 18.91 12.34
N THR A 10 5.34 19.32 13.55
CA THR A 10 4.76 18.88 14.82
C THR A 10 3.31 19.32 15.04
N ILE A 11 2.86 20.45 14.45
CA ILE A 11 1.51 20.97 14.69
C ILE A 11 0.50 20.44 13.67
N VAL A 12 0.93 20.17 12.43
CA VAL A 12 0.08 19.54 11.40
C VAL A 12 -0.15 18.06 11.69
N GLY A 13 0.88 17.33 12.16
CA GLY A 13 0.75 15.94 12.59
C GLY A 13 -0.25 15.75 13.75
N LEU A 14 -0.27 16.67 14.71
CA LEU A 14 -1.10 16.56 15.91
C LEU A 14 -2.60 16.82 15.67
N VAL A 15 -2.97 17.48 14.56
CA VAL A 15 -4.37 17.72 14.17
C VAL A 15 -4.90 16.59 13.26
N ALA A 16 -4.06 16.00 12.40
CA ALA A 16 -4.41 14.83 11.59
C ALA A 16 -4.69 13.59 12.45
N VAL A 17 -3.88 13.36 13.50
CA VAL A 17 -4.06 12.25 14.46
C VAL A 17 -5.41 12.31 15.19
N ALA A 18 -5.94 13.51 15.46
CA ALA A 18 -7.23 13.67 16.15
C ALA A 18 -8.45 13.38 15.27
N VAL A 19 -8.32 13.45 13.94
CA VAL A 19 -9.41 13.19 12.99
C VAL A 19 -9.43 11.72 12.56
N ILE A 20 -8.26 11.08 12.40
CA ILE A 20 -8.13 9.68 11.99
C ILE A 20 -8.58 8.71 13.12
N GLY A 21 -8.35 9.06 14.39
CA GLY A 21 -8.75 8.22 15.53
C GLY A 21 -10.26 8.09 15.78
N LEU A 22 -11.11 8.89 15.12
CA LEU A 22 -12.56 8.88 15.36
C LEU A 22 -13.39 8.21 14.25
N ALA A 23 -12.81 7.91 13.08
CA ALA A 23 -13.53 7.25 11.98
C ALA A 23 -13.43 5.71 12.01
N GLY A 24 -12.37 5.13 12.61
CA GLY A 24 -12.09 3.69 12.54
C GLY A 24 -12.68 2.79 13.63
N CYS A 25 -13.53 3.31 14.54
CA CYS A 25 -14.07 2.51 15.65
C CYS A 25 -15.40 1.78 15.34
N GLU A 26 -16.04 2.01 14.19
CA GLU A 26 -17.35 1.42 13.90
C GLU A 26 -17.27 0.01 13.25
N ASP A 27 -16.16 -0.33 12.59
CA ASP A 27 -16.01 -1.63 11.89
C ASP A 27 -15.57 -2.79 12.78
N ILE A 28 -14.89 -2.53 13.90
CA ILE A 28 -14.43 -3.57 14.83
C ILE A 28 -15.59 -4.39 15.44
N PHE A 29 -16.81 -3.85 15.44
CA PHE A 29 -17.98 -4.54 16.00
C PHE A 29 -18.92 -5.19 14.98
N ARG A 30 -18.78 -4.94 13.66
CA ARG A 30 -19.68 -5.53 12.65
C ARG A 30 -19.13 -6.78 11.95
N THR A 31 -17.82 -6.93 11.83
CA THR A 31 -17.26 -7.90 10.87
C THR A 31 -17.15 -9.36 11.38
N ASN A 32 -17.05 -9.63 12.70
CA ASN A 32 -16.29 -10.84 13.09
C ASN A 32 -16.96 -11.96 13.93
N MET A 33 -18.28 -12.19 13.86
CA MET A 33 -18.87 -13.41 14.49
C MET A 33 -19.59 -14.37 13.54
N PHE A 34 -20.00 -13.93 12.34
CA PHE A 34 -20.73 -14.82 11.40
C PHE A 34 -19.86 -15.33 10.24
N GLN A 35 -18.77 -14.64 9.90
CA GLN A 35 -17.84 -15.06 8.82
C GLN A 35 -17.03 -16.33 9.17
N GLN A 36 -16.89 -16.70 10.46
CA GLN A 36 -16.26 -17.98 10.87
C GLN A 36 -17.09 -19.24 10.51
N PHE A 37 -18.34 -19.07 10.05
CA PHE A 37 -19.25 -20.17 9.74
C PHE A 37 -19.38 -20.48 8.25
N VAL A 38 -18.62 -19.80 7.37
CA VAL A 38 -18.56 -20.20 5.96
C VAL A 38 -17.89 -21.58 5.87
N PRO A 39 -18.58 -22.61 5.37
CA PRO A 39 -17.99 -23.94 5.22
C PRO A 39 -16.82 -23.92 4.23
N ASP A 40 -15.78 -24.71 4.47
CA ASP A 40 -14.59 -24.79 3.57
C ASP A 40 -14.98 -25.08 2.12
N ALA A 41 -16.03 -25.89 1.90
CA ALA A 41 -16.57 -26.18 0.56
C ALA A 41 -17.17 -24.97 -0.19
N ALA A 42 -17.56 -23.91 0.53
CA ALA A 42 -18.01 -22.66 -0.08
C ALA A 42 -16.81 -21.78 -0.48
N ILE A 43 -15.73 -21.81 0.31
CA ILE A 43 -14.46 -21.14 -0.01
C ILE A 43 -13.82 -21.81 -1.24
N ASP A 44 -13.73 -23.14 -1.26
CA ASP A 44 -13.27 -23.92 -2.43
C ASP A 44 -14.14 -23.69 -3.69
N ALA A 45 -15.41 -23.28 -3.52
CA ALA A 45 -16.28 -22.96 -4.64
C ALA A 45 -16.07 -21.52 -5.15
N MET A 46 -15.73 -20.58 -4.26
CA MET A 46 -15.38 -19.19 -4.58
C MET A 46 -14.00 -19.09 -5.23
N LEU A 47 -13.08 -19.97 -4.83
CA LEU A 47 -11.76 -20.22 -5.41
C LEU A 47 -11.83 -20.94 -6.78
N LYS A 48 -12.82 -20.62 -7.61
CA LYS A 48 -12.93 -21.13 -8.98
C LYS A 48 -13.05 -19.95 -9.94
N SER A 49 -12.48 -20.11 -11.14
CA SER A 49 -12.36 -19.04 -12.14
C SER A 49 -13.66 -18.35 -12.57
N ASP A 50 -14.83 -18.92 -12.27
CA ASP A 50 -16.13 -18.43 -12.76
C ASP A 50 -16.87 -17.52 -11.73
N THR A 51 -16.34 -17.36 -10.51
CA THR A 51 -16.92 -16.55 -9.42
C THR A 51 -17.02 -15.06 -9.78
N ALA A 52 -18.14 -14.39 -9.50
CA ALA A 52 -18.29 -12.96 -9.83
C ALA A 52 -17.29 -12.08 -9.04
N ILE A 53 -16.95 -10.89 -9.54
CA ILE A 53 -15.97 -10.01 -8.88
C ILE A 53 -16.47 -9.56 -7.52
N GLU A 54 -17.77 -9.28 -7.42
CA GLU A 54 -18.47 -8.95 -6.17
C GLU A 54 -18.38 -10.09 -5.15
N GLU A 55 -18.50 -11.34 -5.61
CA GLU A 55 -18.37 -12.50 -4.72
C GLU A 55 -16.92 -12.67 -4.23
N ILE A 56 -15.91 -12.32 -5.05
CA ILE A 56 -14.51 -12.31 -4.62
C ILE A 56 -14.27 -11.18 -3.63
N ALA A 57 -14.80 -9.97 -3.90
CA ALA A 57 -14.67 -8.82 -3.02
C ALA A 57 -15.34 -9.03 -1.65
N ASP A 58 -16.49 -9.69 -1.61
CA ASP A 58 -17.11 -10.08 -0.35
C ASP A 58 -16.30 -11.17 0.38
N ALA A 59 -15.63 -12.05 -0.38
CA ALA A 59 -14.86 -13.16 0.18
C ALA A 59 -13.52 -12.74 0.79
N ILE A 60 -12.86 -11.69 0.28
CA ILE A 60 -11.58 -11.20 0.83
C ILE A 60 -11.69 -10.73 2.27
N GLU A 61 -12.87 -10.30 2.73
CA GLU A 61 -13.10 -9.97 4.14
C GLU A 61 -12.98 -11.20 5.07
N SER A 62 -12.99 -12.42 4.51
CA SER A 62 -12.86 -13.66 5.27
C SER A 62 -11.38 -14.05 5.44
N PRO A 63 -10.88 -14.15 6.69
CA PRO A 63 -9.52 -14.63 6.94
C PRO A 63 -9.25 -16.03 6.38
N ARG A 64 -10.29 -16.86 6.23
CA ARG A 64 -10.15 -18.19 5.64
C ARG A 64 -9.97 -18.16 4.13
N PHE A 65 -10.59 -17.21 3.44
CA PHE A 65 -10.41 -17.05 2.00
C PHE A 65 -8.97 -16.63 1.71
N ILE A 66 -8.46 -15.63 2.42
CA ILE A 66 -7.07 -15.18 2.34
C ILE A 66 -6.11 -16.31 2.68
N GLN A 67 -6.34 -17.06 3.77
CA GLN A 67 -5.52 -18.24 4.08
C GLN A 67 -5.56 -19.29 2.97
N GLY A 68 -6.71 -19.50 2.33
CA GLY A 68 -6.84 -20.39 1.18
C GLY A 68 -5.98 -19.95 -0.01
N LEU A 69 -5.90 -18.63 -0.27
CA LEU A 69 -5.01 -18.09 -1.31
C LEU A 69 -3.52 -18.19 -0.94
N ILE A 70 -3.18 -18.08 0.34
CA ILE A 70 -1.80 -18.32 0.84
C ILE A 70 -1.41 -19.78 0.66
N ASP A 71 -2.32 -20.70 0.98
CA ASP A 71 -2.08 -22.15 0.92
C ASP A 71 -2.07 -22.69 -0.54
N ASP A 72 -2.71 -21.98 -1.49
CA ASP A 72 -2.78 -22.34 -2.91
C ASP A 72 -2.36 -21.17 -3.84
N PRO A 73 -1.05 -21.01 -4.12
CA PRO A 73 -0.54 -19.96 -4.99
C PRO A 73 -1.05 -20.03 -6.44
N GLU A 74 -1.34 -21.24 -6.97
CA GLU A 74 -1.88 -21.37 -8.32
C GLU A 74 -3.29 -20.78 -8.41
N GLU A 75 -4.08 -20.90 -7.35
CA GLU A 75 -5.41 -20.31 -7.29
C GLU A 75 -5.36 -18.80 -7.03
N LYS A 76 -4.43 -18.33 -6.18
CA LYS A 76 -4.13 -16.89 -6.07
C LYS A 76 -3.84 -16.29 -7.44
N GLU A 77 -2.98 -16.91 -8.24
CA GLU A 77 -2.65 -16.43 -9.59
C GLU A 77 -3.89 -16.33 -10.49
N LYS A 78 -4.81 -17.29 -10.44
CA LYS A 78 -6.06 -17.25 -11.23
C LYS A 78 -7.00 -16.14 -10.79
N VAL A 79 -7.19 -15.97 -9.49
CA VAL A 79 -8.02 -14.90 -8.92
C VAL A 79 -7.44 -13.53 -9.30
N VAL A 80 -6.14 -13.34 -9.11
CA VAL A 80 -5.42 -12.11 -9.48
C VAL A 80 -5.50 -11.86 -10.99
N ALA A 81 -5.32 -12.88 -11.83
CA ALA A 81 -5.45 -12.74 -13.28
C ALA A 81 -6.85 -12.29 -13.69
N LYS A 82 -7.90 -12.84 -13.08
CA LYS A 82 -9.29 -12.44 -13.33
C LYS A 82 -9.58 -10.99 -12.93
N LEU A 83 -9.08 -10.57 -11.77
CA LEU A 83 -9.21 -9.18 -11.32
C LEU A 83 -8.50 -8.24 -12.30
N LYS A 84 -7.27 -8.58 -12.72
CA LYS A 84 -6.50 -7.89 -13.76
C LYS A 84 -7.25 -7.79 -15.08
N GLU A 85 -7.85 -8.88 -15.56
CA GLU A 85 -8.66 -8.86 -16.78
C GLU A 85 -9.83 -7.89 -16.65
N THR A 86 -10.50 -7.90 -15.50
CA THR A 86 -11.67 -7.03 -15.25
C THR A 86 -11.28 -5.56 -15.24
N TYR A 87 -10.30 -5.15 -14.42
CA TYR A 87 -9.99 -3.72 -14.30
C TYR A 87 -9.24 -3.15 -15.52
N ASN A 88 -8.65 -4.01 -16.36
CA ASN A 88 -8.04 -3.62 -17.63
C ASN A 88 -9.00 -3.75 -18.83
N ASP A 89 -10.21 -4.30 -18.66
CA ASP A 89 -11.18 -4.41 -19.74
C ASP A 89 -11.73 -3.01 -20.08
N PRO A 90 -11.53 -2.51 -21.32
CA PRO A 90 -12.11 -1.24 -21.74
C PRO A 90 -13.65 -1.24 -21.74
N GLY A 91 -14.28 -2.42 -21.75
CA GLY A 91 -15.74 -2.59 -21.67
C GLY A 91 -16.30 -2.69 -20.25
N ALA A 92 -15.46 -2.85 -19.23
CA ALA A 92 -15.89 -2.91 -17.83
C ALA A 92 -16.37 -1.54 -17.34
N THR A 93 -17.35 -1.54 -16.43
CA THR A 93 -17.83 -0.31 -15.78
C THR A 93 -16.79 0.22 -14.80
N ASP A 94 -16.86 1.51 -14.46
CA ASP A 94 -15.93 2.08 -13.48
C ASP A 94 -16.09 1.44 -12.11
N ASP A 95 -17.31 1.06 -11.72
CA ASP A 95 -17.58 0.32 -10.48
C ASP A 95 -16.91 -1.06 -10.47
N ASP A 96 -16.97 -1.80 -11.59
CA ASP A 96 -16.29 -3.10 -11.72
C ASP A 96 -14.77 -2.93 -11.64
N LYS A 97 -14.23 -1.89 -12.29
CA LYS A 97 -12.80 -1.58 -12.25
C LYS A 97 -12.34 -1.20 -10.85
N LYS A 98 -13.11 -0.35 -10.14
CA LYS A 98 -12.86 0.02 -8.75
C LYS A 98 -12.82 -1.21 -7.86
N LEU A 99 -13.85 -2.03 -7.93
CA LEU A 99 -13.97 -3.22 -7.10
C LEU A 99 -12.85 -4.22 -7.37
N ALA A 100 -12.57 -4.51 -8.65
CA ALA A 100 -11.52 -5.46 -9.01
C ALA A 100 -10.11 -4.97 -8.64
N SER A 101 -9.83 -3.67 -8.82
CA SER A 101 -8.53 -3.10 -8.48
C SER A 101 -8.29 -3.04 -6.97
N LEU A 102 -9.27 -2.60 -6.17
CA LEU A 102 -9.18 -2.65 -4.71
C LEU A 102 -9.01 -4.07 -4.19
N THR A 103 -9.82 -5.01 -4.70
CA THR A 103 -9.73 -6.42 -4.30
C THR A 103 -8.37 -7.02 -4.64
N HIS A 104 -7.80 -6.67 -5.80
CA HIS A 104 -6.47 -7.13 -6.19
C HIS A 104 -5.39 -6.56 -5.26
N ALA A 105 -5.45 -5.26 -4.93
CA ALA A 105 -4.51 -4.64 -3.99
C ALA A 105 -4.57 -5.34 -2.62
N THR A 106 -5.78 -5.55 -2.08
CA THR A 106 -5.98 -6.22 -0.79
C THR A 106 -5.41 -7.64 -0.81
N ILE A 107 -5.67 -8.43 -1.86
CA ILE A 107 -5.11 -9.79 -1.97
C ILE A 107 -3.58 -9.75 -1.93
N GLU A 108 -2.93 -8.87 -2.68
CA GLU A 108 -1.46 -8.80 -2.68
C GLU A 108 -0.90 -8.40 -1.31
N LEU A 109 -1.55 -7.45 -0.63
CA LEU A 109 -1.14 -7.02 0.72
C LEU A 109 -1.37 -8.09 1.78
N GLU A 110 -2.54 -8.75 1.79
CA GLU A 110 -2.92 -9.69 2.85
C GLU A 110 -2.38 -11.12 2.67
N THR A 111 -2.01 -11.51 1.45
CA THR A 111 -1.42 -12.83 1.18
C THR A 111 0.11 -12.86 1.28
N THR A 112 0.74 -11.71 1.57
CA THR A 112 2.20 -11.58 1.70
C THR A 112 2.56 -10.75 2.92
N LEU A 113 3.86 -10.54 3.18
CA LEU A 113 4.30 -9.63 4.24
C LEU A 113 4.16 -8.14 3.86
N ALA A 114 3.64 -7.83 2.67
CA ALA A 114 3.44 -6.45 2.24
C ALA A 114 2.42 -5.70 3.11
N GLY A 115 1.38 -6.39 3.60
CA GLY A 115 0.44 -5.82 4.57
C GLY A 115 1.14 -5.37 5.85
N ASP A 116 2.03 -6.20 6.40
CA ASP A 116 2.81 -5.84 7.59
C ASP A 116 3.71 -4.62 7.33
N VAL A 117 4.29 -4.50 6.12
CA VAL A 117 5.08 -3.32 5.74
C VAL A 117 4.20 -2.06 5.74
N VAL A 118 2.99 -2.14 5.20
CA VAL A 118 2.04 -1.02 5.22
C VAL A 118 1.70 -0.61 6.66
N ASP A 119 1.34 -1.57 7.51
CA ASP A 119 0.98 -1.32 8.91
C ASP A 119 2.15 -0.73 9.71
N ASN A 120 3.35 -1.27 9.54
CA ASN A 120 4.56 -0.75 10.19
C ASN A 120 4.90 0.65 9.69
N PHE A 121 4.70 0.95 8.40
CA PHE A 121 4.95 2.27 7.84
C PHE A 121 4.00 3.31 8.43
N ILE A 122 2.71 2.97 8.47
CA ILE A 122 1.68 3.84 9.06
C ILE A 122 1.98 4.08 10.54
N THR A 123 2.33 3.01 11.28
CA THR A 123 2.73 3.12 12.69
C THR A 123 3.97 4.00 12.86
N ALA A 124 5.00 3.80 12.04
CA ALA A 124 6.22 4.61 12.08
C ALA A 124 5.95 6.09 11.77
N MET A 125 5.05 6.40 10.83
CA MET A 125 4.63 7.77 10.56
C MET A 125 3.88 8.40 11.73
N MET A 126 3.06 7.61 12.44
CA MET A 126 2.34 8.07 13.63
C MET A 126 3.27 8.32 14.83
N ASP A 127 4.33 7.51 14.95
CA ASP A 127 5.29 7.57 16.05
C ASP A 127 6.49 8.50 15.79
N ALA A 128 6.54 9.17 14.63
CA ALA A 128 7.68 9.98 14.17
C ALA A 128 7.99 11.26 14.99
N GLU A 129 7.47 11.40 16.22
CA GLU A 129 7.68 12.57 17.09
C GLU A 129 9.14 12.74 17.57
N GLU A 130 10.01 11.72 17.46
CA GLU A 130 11.44 11.80 17.78
C GLU A 130 12.31 11.04 16.75
N SER A 131 12.57 11.64 15.59
CA SER A 131 13.68 11.17 14.74
C SER A 131 15.01 11.68 15.30
N ASP A 132 15.90 10.75 15.62
CA ASP A 132 17.30 11.07 15.92
C ASP A 132 17.95 11.58 14.63
N ASP A 133 18.45 12.81 14.61
CA ASP A 133 19.08 13.42 13.41
C ASP A 133 20.32 12.61 12.94
N ASP A 134 20.83 11.72 13.79
CA ASP A 134 21.96 10.83 13.50
C ASP A 134 21.53 9.41 13.03
N ALA A 135 20.23 9.14 12.90
CA ALA A 135 19.72 7.85 12.44
C ALA A 135 20.08 7.59 10.97
N ASP A 136 20.52 6.35 10.71
CA ASP A 136 20.82 5.87 9.38
C ASP A 136 19.52 5.67 8.58
N PRO A 137 19.26 6.44 7.50
CA PRO A 137 17.99 6.39 6.79
C PRO A 137 17.61 4.99 6.30
N LEU A 138 18.61 4.15 6.00
CA LEU A 138 18.37 2.78 5.56
C LEU A 138 17.91 1.90 6.72
N GLN A 139 18.41 2.11 7.93
CA GLN A 139 17.91 1.40 9.11
C GLN A 139 16.48 1.82 9.42
N GLU A 140 16.10 3.09 9.21
CA GLU A 140 14.72 3.54 9.39
C GLU A 140 13.77 2.90 8.37
N VAL A 141 14.16 2.84 7.09
CA VAL A 141 13.36 2.15 6.05
C VAL A 141 13.19 0.66 6.39
N LEU A 142 14.22 0.02 6.91
CA LEU A 142 14.18 -1.41 7.21
C LEU A 142 13.37 -1.75 8.46
N LYS A 143 13.21 -0.84 9.42
CA LYS A 143 12.30 -1.07 10.57
C LYS A 143 10.86 -1.29 10.16
N ILE A 144 10.49 -0.86 8.96
CA ILE A 144 9.15 -1.04 8.40
C ILE A 144 8.97 -2.48 7.89
N PHE A 145 10.05 -3.16 7.51
CA PHE A 145 9.99 -4.55 7.06
C PHE A 145 10.00 -5.52 8.24
N PRO A 146 9.15 -6.56 8.22
CA PRO A 146 9.24 -7.64 9.20
C PRO A 146 10.60 -8.34 9.17
N ASP A 147 11.12 -8.75 10.32
CA ASP A 147 12.39 -9.48 10.44
C ASP A 147 12.43 -10.72 9.52
N SER A 148 11.28 -11.39 9.34
CA SER A 148 11.14 -12.54 8.44
C SER A 148 11.33 -12.20 6.96
N ALA A 149 10.86 -11.03 6.51
CA ALA A 149 11.11 -10.57 5.15
C ALA A 149 12.59 -10.25 4.95
N ILE A 150 13.20 -9.61 5.94
CA ILE A 150 14.61 -9.19 5.89
C ILE A 150 15.56 -10.41 5.92
N ALA A 151 15.20 -11.46 6.64
CA ALA A 151 16.05 -12.64 6.80
C ALA A 151 16.27 -13.46 5.52
N ASP A 152 15.43 -13.26 4.50
CA ASP A 152 15.43 -14.06 3.27
C ASP A 152 15.17 -13.23 2.01
N LEU A 153 16.06 -13.33 1.01
CA LEU A 153 15.98 -12.52 -0.21
C LEU A 153 14.71 -12.82 -1.03
N GLU A 154 14.30 -14.08 -1.09
CA GLU A 154 13.12 -14.49 -1.84
C GLU A 154 11.87 -13.86 -1.22
N THR A 155 11.71 -13.98 0.10
CA THR A 155 10.62 -13.37 0.87
C THR A 155 10.64 -11.84 0.77
N PHE A 156 11.81 -11.20 0.84
CA PHE A 156 11.94 -9.76 0.66
C PHE A 156 11.48 -9.34 -0.74
N THR A 157 11.94 -10.05 -1.76
CA THR A 157 11.59 -9.77 -3.16
C THR A 157 10.10 -9.97 -3.41
N GLU A 158 9.50 -11.03 -2.88
CA GLU A 158 8.06 -11.27 -2.93
C GLU A 158 7.27 -10.12 -2.28
N THR A 159 7.71 -9.68 -1.10
CA THR A 159 7.10 -8.56 -0.36
C THR A 159 7.11 -7.27 -1.18
N ILE A 160 8.25 -6.92 -1.78
CA ILE A 160 8.34 -5.73 -2.64
C ILE A 160 7.48 -5.89 -3.89
N ASN A 161 7.49 -7.06 -4.53
CA ASN A 161 6.69 -7.30 -5.73
C ASN A 161 5.19 -7.23 -5.44
N ALA A 162 4.74 -7.67 -4.27
CA ALA A 162 3.36 -7.50 -3.83
C ALA A 162 3.00 -6.02 -3.63
N LEU A 163 3.88 -5.21 -3.02
CA LEU A 163 3.69 -3.76 -2.92
C LEU A 163 3.62 -3.09 -4.30
N LYS A 164 4.46 -3.49 -5.25
CA LYS A 164 4.42 -3.00 -6.64
C LYS A 164 3.13 -3.39 -7.34
N ALA A 165 2.68 -4.63 -7.17
CA ALA A 165 1.42 -5.10 -7.73
C ALA A 165 0.22 -4.34 -7.15
N ALA A 166 0.22 -4.10 -5.83
CA ALA A 166 -0.77 -3.27 -5.15
C ALA A 166 -0.72 -1.81 -5.64
N SER A 167 0.46 -1.22 -5.83
CA SER A 167 0.64 0.13 -6.40
C SER A 167 -0.01 0.24 -7.79
N GLY A 168 0.24 -0.75 -8.66
CA GLY A 168 -0.38 -0.80 -9.98
C GLY A 168 -1.90 -0.93 -9.92
N ALA A 169 -2.43 -1.70 -8.98
CA ALA A 169 -3.87 -1.82 -8.76
C ALA A 169 -4.48 -0.50 -8.23
N TYR A 170 -3.85 0.14 -7.24
CA TYR A 170 -4.27 1.44 -6.73
C TYR A 170 -4.18 2.56 -7.77
N THR A 171 -3.24 2.49 -8.70
CA THR A 171 -3.19 3.41 -9.84
C THR A 171 -4.47 3.29 -10.68
N VAL A 172 -4.92 2.06 -10.96
CA VAL A 172 -6.20 1.87 -11.68
C VAL A 172 -7.37 2.38 -10.85
N TYR A 173 -7.44 2.04 -9.56
CA TYR A 173 -8.48 2.56 -8.67
C TYR A 173 -8.52 4.10 -8.69
N GLY A 174 -7.39 4.76 -8.43
CA GLY A 174 -7.32 6.22 -8.42
C GLY A 174 -7.70 6.88 -9.76
N SER A 175 -7.42 6.21 -10.89
CA SER A 175 -7.83 6.71 -12.21
C SER A 175 -9.36 6.74 -12.40
N THR A 176 -10.09 5.88 -11.70
CA THR A 176 -11.57 5.80 -11.75
C THR A 176 -12.28 6.71 -10.74
N ILE A 177 -11.55 7.37 -9.84
CA ILE A 177 -12.12 8.29 -8.85
C ILE A 177 -12.57 9.58 -9.55
N GLU A 178 -13.83 9.94 -9.32
CA GLU A 178 -14.42 11.19 -9.78
C GLU A 178 -14.14 12.35 -8.80
N ASP A 179 -14.13 13.58 -9.32
CA ASP A 179 -13.86 14.78 -8.49
C ASP A 179 -14.87 14.90 -7.34
N GLY A 180 -14.36 14.92 -6.10
CA GLY A 180 -15.18 15.04 -4.89
C GLY A 180 -15.77 13.71 -4.37
N GLU A 181 -15.44 12.59 -5.00
CA GLU A 181 -15.73 11.26 -4.47
C GLU A 181 -14.93 11.02 -3.16
N THR A 182 -15.59 10.41 -2.17
CA THR A 182 -14.96 10.08 -0.89
C THR A 182 -14.21 8.76 -1.01
N VAL A 183 -12.97 8.74 -0.52
CA VAL A 183 -12.09 7.57 -0.55
C VAL A 183 -11.82 7.12 0.88
N ASP A 184 -11.75 5.81 1.09
CA ASP A 184 -11.37 5.27 2.38
C ASP A 184 -9.92 5.65 2.74
N GLY A 185 -9.73 6.13 3.97
CA GLY A 185 -8.43 6.59 4.45
C GLY A 185 -7.38 5.47 4.52
N GLY A 186 -7.78 4.25 4.87
CA GLY A 186 -6.89 3.09 4.91
C GLY A 186 -6.40 2.70 3.52
N HIS A 187 -7.29 2.74 2.52
CA HIS A 187 -6.89 2.53 1.11
C HIS A 187 -5.94 3.63 0.61
N ALA A 188 -6.19 4.89 0.93
CA ALA A 188 -5.30 5.99 0.55
C ALA A 188 -3.90 5.88 1.19
N GLN A 189 -3.83 5.47 2.47
CA GLN A 189 -2.57 5.21 3.17
C GLN A 189 -1.81 4.02 2.56
N SER A 190 -2.51 2.92 2.30
CA SER A 190 -1.93 1.72 1.68
C SER A 190 -1.38 2.03 0.28
N ALA A 191 -2.13 2.81 -0.51
CA ALA A 191 -1.70 3.26 -1.83
C ALA A 191 -0.44 4.14 -1.77
N LEU A 192 -0.34 5.02 -0.77
CA LEU A 192 0.87 5.83 -0.56
C LEU A 192 2.10 4.94 -0.31
N VAL A 193 2.00 3.96 0.60
CA VAL A 193 3.11 3.04 0.89
C VAL A 193 3.49 2.21 -0.34
N ALA A 194 2.50 1.67 -1.03
CA ALA A 194 2.71 0.88 -2.24
C ALA A 194 3.40 1.71 -3.34
N TYR A 195 2.98 2.96 -3.54
CA TYR A 195 3.59 3.88 -4.50
C TYR A 195 5.02 4.29 -4.10
N ILE A 196 5.30 4.51 -2.81
CA ILE A 196 6.67 4.71 -2.31
C ILE A 196 7.53 3.49 -2.68
N ALA A 197 7.07 2.29 -2.34
CA ALA A 197 7.80 1.05 -2.62
C ALA A 197 8.05 0.87 -4.11
N ASP A 198 7.05 1.08 -4.97
CA ASP A 198 7.21 0.98 -6.42
C ASP A 198 8.18 2.02 -6.98
N SER A 199 8.16 3.24 -6.46
CA SER A 199 9.09 4.30 -6.88
C SER A 199 10.53 4.04 -6.43
N VAL A 200 10.70 3.55 -5.20
CA VAL A 200 12.01 3.24 -4.61
C VAL A 200 12.63 1.98 -5.24
N PHE A 201 11.80 1.00 -5.59
CA PHE A 201 12.21 -0.33 -6.08
C PHE A 201 11.72 -0.64 -7.50
N LYS A 202 11.71 0.39 -8.36
CA LYS A 202 11.13 0.33 -9.71
C LYS A 202 11.67 -0.83 -10.55
N ASP A 203 12.96 -1.14 -10.42
CA ASP A 203 13.61 -2.26 -11.10
C ASP A 203 14.01 -3.37 -10.10
N ASP A 204 13.83 -4.64 -10.48
CA ASP A 204 14.18 -5.79 -9.63
C ASP A 204 15.69 -5.85 -9.29
N ALA A 205 16.52 -5.27 -10.16
CA ALA A 205 17.95 -5.11 -9.90
C ALA A 205 18.21 -4.21 -8.68
N ASP A 206 17.38 -3.20 -8.45
CA ASP A 206 17.50 -2.30 -7.30
C ASP A 206 17.09 -3.01 -6.01
N ILE A 207 16.09 -3.90 -6.06
CA ILE A 207 15.71 -4.76 -4.92
C ILE A 207 16.89 -5.62 -4.50
N ALA A 208 17.49 -6.34 -5.45
CA ALA A 208 18.63 -7.21 -5.18
C ALA A 208 19.84 -6.42 -4.67
N ALA A 209 20.12 -5.25 -5.25
CA ALA A 209 21.19 -4.36 -4.83
C ALA A 209 20.96 -3.82 -3.42
N PHE A 210 19.76 -3.37 -3.10
CA PHE A 210 19.36 -2.88 -1.79
C PHE A 210 19.47 -3.96 -0.71
N TYR A 211 18.91 -5.13 -0.96
CA TYR A 211 18.96 -6.25 -0.03
C TYR A 211 20.39 -6.72 0.22
N THR A 212 21.17 -6.86 -0.86
CA THR A 212 22.60 -7.22 -0.77
C THR A 212 23.37 -6.18 0.02
N TYR A 213 23.12 -4.90 -0.22
CA TYR A 213 23.72 -3.80 0.54
C TYR A 213 23.38 -3.90 2.03
N TYR A 214 22.13 -4.17 2.39
CA TYR A 214 21.71 -4.30 3.78
C TYR A 214 22.48 -5.41 4.50
N ILE A 215 22.50 -6.63 3.93
CA ILE A 215 23.25 -7.75 4.51
C ILE A 215 24.75 -7.42 4.57
N ALA A 216 25.27 -6.74 3.55
CA ALA A 216 26.68 -6.40 3.45
C ALA A 216 27.10 -5.21 4.31
N LYS A 217 26.20 -4.53 5.04
CA LYS A 217 26.52 -3.30 5.79
C LYS A 217 27.42 -3.52 7.02
N GLU A 218 27.91 -4.74 7.25
CA GLU A 218 29.14 -4.92 8.04
C GLU A 218 30.42 -4.45 7.30
N ASP A 219 30.41 -4.25 5.97
CA ASP A 219 31.61 -4.12 5.14
C ASP A 219 31.50 -3.08 4.00
N GLY A 220 31.35 -1.79 4.35
CA GLY A 220 31.80 -0.65 3.53
C GLY A 220 31.23 -0.48 2.10
N ALA A 221 30.16 -1.17 1.72
CA ALA A 221 29.52 -1.02 0.41
C ALA A 221 28.95 0.41 0.25
N GLN A 222 28.95 0.93 -0.98
CA GLN A 222 28.18 2.15 -1.29
C GLN A 222 26.69 1.77 -1.43
N PRO A 223 25.77 2.53 -0.83
CA PRO A 223 24.33 2.29 -0.99
C PRO A 223 23.93 2.46 -2.46
N PRO A 224 22.94 1.70 -2.94
CA PRO A 224 22.29 2.03 -4.20
C PRO A 224 21.72 3.45 -4.11
N GLU A 225 21.84 4.21 -5.20
CA GLU A 225 21.12 5.47 -5.33
C GLU A 225 19.64 5.15 -5.48
N LEU A 226 18.87 5.40 -4.42
CA LEU A 226 17.41 5.29 -4.49
C LEU A 226 16.87 6.50 -5.27
N SER A 227 15.91 6.25 -6.16
CA SER A 227 15.23 7.33 -6.85
C SER A 227 14.51 8.24 -5.86
N THR A 228 14.69 9.55 -6.01
CA THR A 228 13.94 10.58 -5.28
C THR A 228 12.75 11.10 -6.11
N ASP A 229 12.55 10.59 -7.32
CA ASP A 229 11.56 11.08 -8.28
C ASP A 229 10.12 10.97 -7.73
N PHE A 230 9.92 10.12 -6.73
CA PHE A 230 8.67 9.99 -5.97
C PHE A 230 8.14 11.34 -5.48
N TYR A 231 8.97 12.13 -4.78
CA TYR A 231 8.54 13.39 -4.17
C TYR A 231 8.29 14.42 -5.27
N ASP A 232 9.19 14.52 -6.23
CA ASP A 232 9.06 15.43 -7.37
C ASP A 232 7.76 15.17 -8.15
N ASN A 233 7.40 13.90 -8.36
CA ASN A 233 6.16 13.52 -9.05
C ASN A 233 4.90 13.81 -8.22
N LEU A 234 4.95 13.66 -6.89
CA LEU A 234 3.81 13.97 -6.01
C LEU A 234 3.65 15.44 -5.67
N GLU A 235 4.67 16.25 -5.92
CA GLU A 235 4.64 17.71 -5.74
C GLU A 235 4.22 18.44 -7.02
N ASP A 236 4.60 17.93 -8.21
CA ASP A 236 4.17 18.52 -9.48
C ASP A 236 2.69 18.23 -9.80
N GLU A 237 1.82 19.23 -9.64
CA GLU A 237 0.39 19.13 -10.01
C GLU A 237 0.18 18.82 -11.50
N ASN A 238 1.20 19.06 -12.33
CA ASN A 238 1.22 18.79 -13.76
C ASN A 238 2.00 17.52 -14.11
N THR A 239 2.33 16.68 -13.12
CA THR A 239 3.01 15.41 -13.36
C THR A 239 2.28 14.61 -14.43
N GLU A 240 3.01 14.08 -15.41
CA GLU A 240 2.46 13.15 -16.40
C GLU A 240 2.44 11.71 -15.89
N ASP A 241 2.92 11.46 -14.66
CA ASP A 241 2.91 10.14 -14.05
C ASP A 241 1.48 9.76 -13.62
N PRO A 242 0.84 8.77 -14.27
CA PRO A 242 -0.52 8.37 -13.94
C PRO A 242 -0.63 7.79 -12.53
N ALA A 243 0.42 7.18 -11.98
CA ALA A 243 0.41 6.65 -10.62
C ALA A 243 0.37 7.79 -9.60
N ALA A 244 1.19 8.84 -9.81
CA ALA A 244 1.19 10.03 -8.97
C ALA A 244 -0.17 10.78 -9.02
N GLN A 245 -0.75 10.97 -10.21
CA GLN A 245 -2.07 11.58 -10.36
C GLN A 245 -3.17 10.77 -9.64
N SER A 246 -3.12 9.44 -9.77
CA SER A 246 -4.09 8.55 -9.14
C SER A 246 -3.98 8.57 -7.63
N LEU A 247 -2.75 8.56 -7.10
CA LEU A 247 -2.52 8.67 -5.66
C LEU A 247 -2.99 10.02 -5.12
N ARG A 248 -2.75 11.14 -5.83
CA ARG A 248 -3.26 12.46 -5.43
C ARG A 248 -4.77 12.45 -5.26
N LYS A 249 -5.51 11.91 -6.24
CA LYS A 249 -6.98 11.78 -6.14
C LYS A 249 -7.41 10.96 -4.93
N MET A 250 -6.71 9.87 -4.65
CA MET A 250 -7.00 9.04 -3.46
C MET A 250 -6.78 9.82 -2.17
N LEU A 251 -5.65 10.53 -2.04
CA LEU A 251 -5.33 11.34 -0.88
C LEU A 251 -6.30 12.51 -0.69
N GLU A 252 -6.66 13.21 -1.77
CA GLU A 252 -7.65 14.29 -1.73
C GLU A 252 -9.03 13.77 -1.32
N GLY A 253 -9.50 12.70 -1.95
CA GLY A 253 -10.79 12.07 -1.68
C GLY A 253 -10.90 11.49 -0.27
N SER A 254 -9.77 11.13 0.36
CA SER A 254 -9.73 10.65 1.74
C SER A 254 -9.52 11.76 2.78
N GLY A 255 -9.39 13.02 2.35
CA GLY A 255 -9.06 14.16 3.22
C GLY A 255 -7.60 14.16 3.72
N LEU A 256 -6.73 13.33 3.13
CA LEU A 256 -5.29 13.26 3.38
C LEU A 256 -4.48 14.14 2.41
N GLY A 257 -5.14 14.94 1.56
CA GLY A 257 -4.48 15.84 0.61
C GLY A 257 -3.47 16.80 1.25
N PHE A 258 -3.59 17.10 2.55
CA PHE A 258 -2.60 17.90 3.29
C PHE A 258 -1.19 17.28 3.31
N LEU A 259 -1.06 15.97 3.05
CA LEU A 259 0.23 15.30 2.90
C LEU A 259 0.98 15.81 1.66
N LEU A 260 0.26 16.27 0.62
CA LEU A 260 0.80 16.85 -0.59
C LEU A 260 1.26 18.31 -0.38
N ASP A 261 0.47 19.10 0.36
CA ASP A 261 0.74 20.53 0.60
C ASP A 261 1.95 20.80 1.50
N SER A 262 2.43 19.79 2.24
CA SER A 262 3.47 19.97 3.26
C SER A 262 4.89 20.21 2.71
N ALA A 263 5.10 20.07 1.40
CA ALA A 263 6.40 20.20 0.76
C ALA A 263 6.77 21.63 0.32
N ASP A 264 5.79 22.50 0.05
CA ASP A 264 6.04 23.79 -0.63
C ASP A 264 6.65 24.90 0.25
N GLY A 265 6.89 24.64 1.55
CA GLY A 265 7.66 25.55 2.40
C GLY A 265 7.07 26.96 2.59
N GLU A 266 5.86 27.26 2.10
CA GLU A 266 5.15 28.51 2.33
C GLU A 266 4.10 28.37 3.44
N ALA A 267 4.59 28.13 4.65
CA ALA A 267 3.89 28.52 5.87
C ALA A 267 4.81 29.34 6.75
#